data_AF-A0A0K6FMI2-F1
#
_entry.id   AF-A0A0K6FMI2-F1
#
_cell.length_a   1.000
_cell.length_b   1.000
_cell.length_c   1.000
_cell.angle_alpha   90.00
_cell.angle_beta   90.00
_cell.angle_gamma   90.00
#
_symmetry.space_group_name_H-M   'P 1'
#
loop_
_entity.id
_entity.type
_entity.pdbx_description
1 polymer ?
#
loop_
_entity_poly.entity_id
_entity_poly.type
_entity_poly.pdbx_seq_one_letter_code
_entity_poly.pdbx_strand_id
1 'polypeptide(L)'
;MSDPSPTPSDPLFWFHHGQLDRTWARWQARRPANVRSFYCGSVQDLARYDEFPTGVGAMANTQTTLPSSAMEEDIRIEPVMSITSEYKNKFTGYESGILCYTYDEV
;
A
#
# COMPACT_ATOMS: atom_id res chain seq x y z
N MET A 1 3.25 17.22 11.93
CA MET A 1 2.26 16.12 11.83
C MET A 1 1.55 15.82 13.17
N SER A 2 0.57 16.63 13.58
CA SER A 2 -0.24 16.38 14.79
C SER A 2 -1.74 16.23 14.52
N ASP A 3 -2.19 16.56 13.31
CA ASP A 3 -3.55 16.33 12.81
C ASP A 3 -3.40 15.49 11.54
N PRO A 4 -4.02 14.29 11.43
CA PRO A 4 -3.88 13.40 10.28
C PRO A 4 -4.45 13.95 8.97
N SER A 5 -5.35 14.93 9.02
CA SER A 5 -6.12 15.36 7.84
C SER A 5 -5.40 16.36 6.90
N PRO A 6 -4.72 17.42 7.36
CA PRO A 6 -3.95 18.31 6.46
C PRO A 6 -2.50 17.86 6.26
N THR A 7 -2.11 16.66 6.72
CA THR A 7 -0.69 16.25 6.81
C THR A 7 0.12 16.37 5.53
N PRO A 8 -0.39 16.12 4.31
CA PRO A 8 0.42 16.22 3.09
C PRO A 8 0.91 17.65 2.78
N SER A 9 0.33 18.66 3.43
CA SER A 9 0.74 20.07 3.29
C SER A 9 2.08 20.37 3.99
N ASP A 10 2.48 19.54 4.96
CA ASP A 10 3.78 19.61 5.62
C ASP A 10 4.81 18.85 4.77
N PRO A 11 5.90 19.47 4.29
CA PRO A 11 6.86 18.81 3.42
C PRO A 11 7.53 17.57 4.07
N LEU A 12 7.57 17.50 5.41
CA LEU A 12 8.08 16.32 6.12
C LEU A 12 7.23 15.07 5.90
N PHE A 13 5.95 15.22 5.51
CA PHE A 13 5.06 14.11 5.19
C PHE A 13 5.66 13.17 4.12
N TRP A 14 6.22 13.74 3.06
CA TRP A 14 6.77 12.97 1.94
C TRP A 14 8.03 12.19 2.33
N PHE A 15 8.92 12.80 3.12
CA PHE A 15 10.08 12.11 3.68
C PHE A 15 9.67 11.00 4.65
N HIS A 16 8.67 11.27 5.49
CA HIS A 16 8.13 10.27 6.41
C HIS A 16 7.55 9.06 5.66
N HIS A 17 6.68 9.29 4.68
CA HIS A 17 6.08 8.22 3.88
C HIS A 17 7.11 7.49 3.00
N GLY A 18 8.16 8.16 2.54
CA GLY A 18 9.29 7.50 1.88
C GLY A 18 10.02 6.50 2.79
N GLN A 19 10.17 6.80 4.09
CA GLN A 19 10.74 5.82 5.04
C GLN A 19 9.77 4.69 5.38
N LEU A 20 8.46 4.95 5.41
CA LEU A 20 7.44 3.90 5.58
C LEU A 20 7.46 2.92 4.40
N ASP A 21 7.45 3.44 3.16
CA ASP A 21 7.54 2.64 1.95
C ASP A 21 8.86 1.85 1.89
N ARG A 22 10.00 2.47 2.21
CA ARG A 22 11.29 1.76 2.33
C ARG A 22 11.23 0.60 3.32
N THR A 23 10.60 0.82 4.48
CA THR A 23 10.44 -0.22 5.51
C THR A 23 9.58 -1.36 4.99
N TRP A 24 8.48 -1.04 4.28
CA TRP A 24 7.59 -2.01 3.69
C TRP A 24 8.27 -2.81 2.57
N ALA A 25 8.96 -2.16 1.64
CA ALA A 25 9.73 -2.81 0.58
C ALA A 25 10.80 -3.76 1.13
N ARG A 26 11.53 -3.33 2.16
CA ARG A 26 12.51 -4.19 2.87
C ARG A 26 11.83 -5.39 3.53
N TRP A 27 10.68 -5.19 4.16
CA TRP A 27 9.90 -6.28 4.75
C TRP A 27 9.41 -7.26 3.66
N GLN A 28 8.93 -6.76 2.52
CA GLN A 28 8.52 -7.59 1.38
C GLN A 28 9.70 -8.42 0.83
N ALA A 29 10.87 -7.82 0.67
CA ALA A 29 12.07 -8.48 0.15
C ALA A 29 12.61 -9.59 1.07
N ARG A 30 12.37 -9.50 2.39
CA ARG A 30 12.87 -10.50 3.35
C ARG A 30 12.32 -11.90 3.11
N ARG A 31 11.06 -12.04 2.67
CA ARG A 31 10.43 -13.35 2.38
C ARG A 31 9.37 -13.23 1.29
N PRO A 32 9.34 -14.14 0.28
CA PRO A 32 8.29 -14.16 -0.74
C PRO A 32 6.85 -14.31 -0.22
N ALA A 33 6.68 -14.78 1.02
CA ALA A 33 5.37 -14.83 1.67
C ALA A 33 4.86 -13.44 2.06
N ASN A 34 5.74 -12.50 2.41
CA ASN A 34 5.39 -11.18 2.90
C ASN A 34 4.69 -10.34 1.82
N VAL A 35 5.17 -10.43 0.57
CA VAL A 35 4.53 -9.79 -0.59
C VAL A 35 3.07 -10.24 -0.78
N ARG A 36 2.72 -11.45 -0.31
CA ARG A 36 1.37 -12.03 -0.40
C ARG A 36 0.52 -11.79 0.84
N SER A 37 1.06 -11.19 1.89
CA SER A 37 0.35 -10.95 3.16
C SER A 37 -0.45 -9.65 3.17
N PHE A 38 -1.01 -9.26 2.01
CA PHE A 38 -1.91 -8.12 1.90
C PHE A 38 -3.33 -8.53 2.31
N TYR A 39 -3.85 -7.95 3.39
CA TYR A 39 -5.20 -8.17 3.88
C TYR A 39 -5.64 -6.99 4.74
N CYS A 40 -6.77 -6.36 4.42
CA CYS A 40 -7.30 -5.21 5.14
C CYS A 40 -8.79 -5.05 4.83
N GLY A 41 -9.58 -4.49 5.75
CA GLY A 41 -10.96 -4.09 5.48
C GLY A 41 -10.99 -2.88 4.54
N SER A 42 -11.91 -2.86 3.57
CA SER A 42 -12.01 -1.77 2.61
C SER A 42 -12.68 -0.52 3.18
N VAL A 43 -13.28 -0.61 4.37
CA VAL A 43 -14.01 0.49 4.99
C VAL A 43 -13.43 0.76 6.37
N GLN A 44 -13.05 2.00 6.65
CA GLN A 44 -12.63 2.42 7.97
C GLN A 44 -13.86 2.67 8.86
N ASP A 45 -13.93 1.99 10.01
CA ASP A 45 -14.96 2.22 11.03
C ASP A 45 -14.30 2.85 12.27
N LEU A 46 -14.42 4.18 12.39
CA LEU A 46 -13.83 4.93 13.50
C LEU A 46 -14.56 4.70 14.83
N ALA A 47 -15.83 4.28 14.81
CA ALA A 47 -16.60 4.03 16.02
C ALA A 47 -16.23 2.69 16.67
N ARG A 48 -15.69 1.75 15.86
CA ARG A 48 -15.34 0.38 16.28
C ARG A 48 -13.87 0.06 16.03
N TYR A 49 -13.00 1.06 16.15
CA TYR A 49 -11.57 0.91 15.88
C TYR A 49 -10.91 -0.20 16.71
N ASP A 50 -11.27 -0.33 18.00
CA ASP A 50 -10.70 -1.35 18.88
C ASP A 50 -11.10 -2.78 18.48
N GLU A 51 -12.26 -2.96 17.84
CA GLU A 51 -12.70 -4.25 17.31
C GLU A 51 -12.13 -4.52 15.91
N PHE A 52 -12.01 -3.48 15.08
CA PHE A 52 -11.59 -3.58 13.68
C PHE A 52 -10.50 -2.56 13.33
N PRO A 53 -9.27 -2.75 13.86
CA PRO A 53 -8.20 -1.78 13.68
C PRO A 53 -7.71 -1.67 12.23
N THR A 54 -7.98 -2.70 11.42
CA THR A 54 -7.69 -2.73 9.98
C THR A 54 -8.92 -2.49 9.12
N GLY A 55 -9.98 -1.91 9.69
CA GLY A 55 -11.24 -1.67 8.98
C GLY A 55 -12.15 -2.90 8.88
N VAL A 56 -13.35 -2.65 8.39
CA VAL A 56 -14.45 -3.61 8.23
C VAL A 56 -14.63 -4.04 6.78
N GLY A 57 -15.50 -5.02 6.55
CA GLY A 57 -15.79 -5.55 5.22
C GLY A 57 -16.33 -4.50 4.23
N ALA A 58 -16.16 -4.69 2.92
CA ALA A 58 -15.60 -5.85 2.21
C ALA A 58 -14.07 -6.00 2.41
N MET A 59 -13.55 -7.23 2.42
CA MET A 59 -12.10 -7.40 2.54
C MET A 59 -11.41 -6.95 1.25
N ALA A 60 -10.52 -5.97 1.35
CA ALA A 60 -9.70 -5.52 0.26
C ALA A 60 -8.76 -6.65 -0.20
N ASN A 61 -8.55 -6.73 -1.50
CA ASN A 61 -7.61 -7.65 -2.12
C ASN A 61 -6.87 -6.93 -3.26
N THR A 62 -5.96 -7.62 -3.94
CA THR A 62 -5.14 -7.01 -5.00
C THR A 62 -5.94 -6.55 -6.23
N GLN A 63 -7.19 -6.99 -6.41
CA GLN A 63 -8.09 -6.51 -7.46
C GLN A 63 -8.90 -5.28 -7.04
N THR A 64 -8.88 -4.90 -5.76
CA THR A 64 -9.55 -3.68 -5.28
C THR A 64 -8.91 -2.47 -5.95
N THR A 65 -9.74 -1.53 -6.37
CA THR A 65 -9.32 -0.25 -6.93
C THR A 65 -8.77 0.64 -5.82
N LEU A 66 -7.59 1.20 -6.03
CA LEU A 66 -6.97 2.23 -5.20
C LEU A 66 -7.54 3.59 -5.64
N PRO A 67 -8.32 4.28 -4.78
CA PRO A 67 -8.86 5.58 -5.12
C PRO A 67 -7.75 6.63 -5.09
N SER A 68 -7.54 7.31 -6.21
CA SER A 68 -6.55 8.38 -6.38
C SER A 68 -7.06 9.76 -5.97
N SER A 69 -8.36 9.88 -5.65
CA SER A 69 -9.03 11.14 -5.33
C SER A 69 -8.77 12.26 -6.35
N ALA A 70 -8.77 11.90 -7.65
CA ALA A 70 -8.51 12.79 -8.79
C ALA A 70 -7.08 13.35 -8.91
N MET A 71 -6.12 12.80 -8.16
CA MET A 71 -4.70 13.08 -8.37
C MET A 71 -4.16 12.36 -9.63
N GLU A 72 -4.76 11.22 -9.98
CA GLU A 72 -4.39 10.38 -11.12
C GLU A 72 -5.58 9.51 -11.54
N GLU A 73 -5.35 8.50 -12.39
CA GLU A 73 -6.37 7.50 -12.71
C GLU A 73 -6.44 6.45 -11.60
N ASP A 74 -7.65 5.98 -11.31
CA ASP A 74 -7.88 4.92 -10.35
C ASP A 74 -7.38 3.57 -10.88
N ILE A 75 -6.25 3.10 -10.33
CA ILE A 75 -5.65 1.81 -10.67
C ILE A 75 -6.05 0.74 -9.66
N ARG A 76 -5.87 -0.54 -10.01
CA ARG A 76 -5.95 -1.63 -9.04
C ARG A 76 -4.76 -1.61 -8.09
N ILE A 77 -4.84 -2.33 -6.98
CA ILE A 77 -3.72 -2.51 -6.06
C ILE A 77 -2.62 -3.41 -6.66
N GLU A 78 -2.97 -4.41 -7.48
CA GLU A 78 -2.00 -5.37 -8.05
C GLU A 78 -0.75 -4.76 -8.73
N PRO A 79 -0.81 -3.65 -9.50
CA PRO A 79 0.35 -3.09 -10.20
C PRO A 79 1.33 -2.34 -9.29
N VAL A 80 0.93 -2.00 -8.06
CA VAL A 80 1.75 -1.24 -7.08
C VAL A 80 2.32 -2.12 -5.97
N MET A 81 2.06 -3.43 -6.01
CA MET A 81 2.51 -4.36 -4.96
C MET A 81 4.03 -4.62 -4.95
N SER A 82 4.76 -4.18 -5.98
CA SER A 82 6.22 -4.26 -6.05
C SER A 82 6.81 -2.96 -6.56
N ILE A 83 7.90 -2.50 -5.93
CA ILE A 83 8.64 -1.30 -6.31
C ILE A 83 9.51 -1.49 -7.57
N THR A 84 9.73 -2.74 -7.99
CA THR A 84 10.58 -3.11 -9.15
C THR A 84 9.79 -3.64 -10.35
N SER A 85 8.47 -3.50 -10.38
CA SER A 85 7.58 -4.10 -11.39
C SER A 85 7.56 -5.64 -11.41
N GLU A 86 8.25 -6.33 -10.49
CA GLU A 86 8.37 -7.80 -10.50
C GLU A 86 7.27 -8.52 -9.68
N TYR A 87 6.07 -7.94 -9.55
CA TYR A 87 5.00 -8.56 -8.78
C TYR A 87 4.36 -9.73 -9.54
N LYS A 88 4.18 -10.86 -8.85
CA LYS A 88 3.53 -12.06 -9.39
C LYS A 88 2.37 -12.52 -8.52
N ASN A 89 1.16 -12.43 -9.06
CA ASN A 89 -0.05 -12.91 -8.41
C ASN A 89 -0.48 -14.27 -8.96
N LYS A 90 -0.32 -15.32 -8.16
CA LYS A 90 -0.68 -16.69 -8.55
C LYS A 90 -2.19 -16.91 -8.68
N PHE A 91 -3.03 -16.07 -8.07
CA PHE A 91 -4.48 -16.23 -8.10
C PHE A 91 -5.11 -15.56 -9.33
N THR A 92 -4.56 -14.42 -9.76
CA THR A 92 -5.08 -13.67 -10.91
C THR A 92 -4.26 -13.89 -12.19
N GLY A 93 -3.06 -14.47 -12.09
CA GLY A 93 -2.12 -14.63 -13.19
C GLY A 93 -1.38 -13.35 -13.57
N TYR A 94 -1.50 -12.28 -12.77
CA TYR A 94 -0.84 -11.00 -13.01
C TYR A 94 0.67 -11.10 -12.81
N GLU A 95 1.44 -10.70 -13.81
CA GLU A 95 2.91 -10.64 -13.78
C GLU A 95 3.40 -9.32 -14.42
N SER A 96 3.39 -8.23 -13.65
CA SER A 96 3.86 -6.90 -14.07
C SER A 96 3.91 -5.94 -12.87
N GLY A 97 4.13 -4.65 -13.12
CA GLY A 97 3.92 -3.56 -12.18
C GLY A 97 4.28 -2.21 -12.80
N ILE A 98 3.79 -1.12 -12.20
CA ILE A 98 3.99 0.25 -12.72
C ILE A 98 5.18 0.98 -12.09
N LEU A 99 5.70 0.48 -10.97
CA LEU A 99 6.75 1.13 -10.19
C LEU A 99 8.13 0.59 -10.59
N CYS A 100 9.08 1.49 -10.84
CA CYS A 100 10.45 1.15 -11.21
C CYS A 100 11.46 2.00 -10.41
N TYR A 101 11.57 1.73 -9.12
CA TYR A 101 12.53 2.40 -8.24
C TYR A 101 13.10 1.43 -7.19
N THR A 102 14.20 1.83 -6.56
CA THR A 102 14.80 1.11 -5.43
C THR A 102 15.26 2.10 -4.36
N TYR A 103 15.47 1.61 -3.14
CA TYR A 103 16.07 2.39 -2.06
C TYR A 103 17.53 2.00 -1.90
N ASP A 104 18.40 3.00 -1.77
CA ASP A 104 19.81 2.77 -1.50
C ASP A 104 20.00 2.00 -0.17
N GLU A 105 20.94 1.06 -0.20
CA GLU A 105 21.47 0.40 0.99
C GLU A 105 22.44 1.38 1.67
N VAL A 106 22.18 1.67 2.94
CA VAL A 106 23.03 2.52 3.80
C VAL A 106 23.63 1.64 4.87
#